data_AF-A0A0M9GLE5-F1
#
_entry.id   AF-A0A0M9GLE5-F1
#
_cell.length_a   1.000
_cell.length_b   1.000
_cell.length_c   1.000
_cell.angle_alpha   90.00
_cell.angle_beta   90.00
_cell.angle_gamma   90.00
#
_symmetry.space_group_name_H-M   'P 1'
#
loop_
_entity.id
_entity.type
_entity.pdbx_description
1 polymer ?
#
loop_
_entity_poly.entity_id
_entity_poly.type
_entity_poly.pdbx_seq_one_letter_code
_entity_poly.pdbx_strand_id
1 'polypeptide(L)'
;MIESGLFFLLGFLVAGFIALIIAPAIWRRAVFLTRKRIESAIPLSANELQAEKDKLRAEHAISQRKVELALSKQREKYAQQAGIVEEKSGQIKEFKAEISQKDAKLAELSDEIASLRSNLAERENELNDTQFGLTTTQAELSARSGEVESLLRMNNEAEKRIAMLDESNKQMELHEAKLTATIADLRDKRQEDKALVRETRTEDRAKAELLKNERSRAKELERKYERLVAKNSDLEAKLARREREMDRLREKKKDEAADVNEFEARLADSEAERAELERELADYTLRFNRLSKLAGDKDPEAAFEALQVKAAQMELELKSNGLKSSAPQGQGLNTKPQPASKGDDMLREQLSQLAAEVVHMTAIVEGKDSRINQLLDTETPSGNDDVISLADRIKALKKGAKAAE
;
A
#
# COMPACT_ATOMS: atom_id res chain seq x y z
N MET A 1 211.19 -95.00 -38.55
CA MET A 1 210.14 -94.14 -37.96
C MET A 1 208.74 -94.72 -38.06
N ILE A 2 208.35 -95.41 -39.14
CA ILE A 2 207.00 -96.02 -39.28
C ILE A 2 206.76 -97.12 -38.23
N GLU A 3 207.78 -97.96 -37.95
CA GLU A 3 207.74 -99.06 -36.99
C GLU A 3 207.29 -98.64 -35.58
N SER A 4 207.83 -97.54 -35.05
CA SER A 4 207.45 -96.98 -33.75
C SER A 4 205.97 -96.54 -33.70
N GLY A 5 205.44 -96.04 -34.82
CA GLY A 5 204.03 -95.68 -34.97
C GLY A 5 203.12 -96.92 -35.01
N LEU A 6 203.58 -98.02 -35.60
CA LEU A 6 202.83 -99.28 -35.65
C LEU A 6 202.69 -99.91 -34.27
N PHE A 7 203.77 -99.93 -33.47
CA PHE A 7 203.71 -100.41 -32.07
C PHE A 7 202.82 -99.52 -31.19
N PHE A 8 202.82 -98.19 -31.40
CA PHE A 8 201.92 -97.29 -30.70
C PHE A 8 200.44 -97.53 -31.06
N LEU A 9 200.12 -97.68 -32.35
CA LEU A 9 198.76 -98.02 -32.82
C LEU A 9 198.30 -99.38 -32.30
N LEU A 10 199.16 -100.40 -32.33
CA LEU A 10 198.86 -101.73 -31.80
C LEU A 10 198.63 -101.67 -30.29
N GLY A 11 199.48 -100.96 -29.54
CA GLY A 11 199.32 -100.76 -28.10
C GLY A 11 198.02 -100.03 -27.74
N PHE A 12 197.67 -98.98 -28.50
CA PHE A 12 196.41 -98.27 -28.34
C PHE A 12 195.20 -99.15 -28.65
N LEU A 13 195.27 -99.97 -29.70
CA LEU A 13 194.18 -100.86 -30.11
C LEU A 13 193.98 -102.01 -29.10
N VAL A 14 195.06 -102.57 -28.55
CA VAL A 14 195.02 -103.55 -27.44
C VAL A 14 194.44 -102.92 -26.17
N ALA A 15 194.89 -101.70 -25.80
CA ALA A 15 194.34 -100.98 -24.64
C ALA A 15 192.84 -100.65 -24.82
N GLY A 16 192.43 -100.24 -26.02
CA GLY A 16 191.03 -100.03 -26.38
C GLY A 16 190.19 -101.30 -26.31
N PHE A 17 190.73 -102.44 -26.74
CA PHE A 17 190.06 -103.74 -26.65
C PHE A 17 189.86 -104.18 -25.18
N ILE A 18 190.88 -104.01 -24.34
CA ILE A 18 190.80 -104.27 -22.89
C ILE A 18 189.77 -103.33 -22.23
N ALA A 19 189.77 -102.04 -22.60
CA ALA A 19 188.77 -101.08 -22.11
C ALA A 19 187.34 -101.47 -22.51
N LEU A 20 187.13 -101.97 -23.75
CA LEU A 20 185.84 -102.47 -24.23
C LEU A 20 185.35 -103.72 -23.48
N ILE A 21 186.25 -104.61 -23.05
CA ILE A 21 185.91 -105.78 -22.23
C ILE A 21 185.52 -105.36 -20.80
N ILE A 22 186.21 -104.36 -20.23
CA ILE A 22 186.04 -103.94 -18.84
C ILE A 22 184.86 -102.96 -18.67
N ALA A 23 184.58 -102.08 -19.65
CA ALA A 23 183.55 -101.06 -19.54
C ALA A 23 182.13 -101.60 -19.22
N PRO A 24 181.64 -102.71 -19.82
CA PRO A 24 180.36 -103.32 -19.45
C PRO A 24 180.31 -103.80 -17.99
N ALA A 25 181.44 -104.28 -17.45
CA ALA A 25 181.52 -104.73 -16.06
C ALA A 25 181.48 -103.55 -15.08
N ILE A 26 182.22 -102.47 -15.38
CA ILE A 26 182.18 -101.23 -14.60
C ILE A 26 180.76 -100.62 -14.64
N TRP A 27 180.12 -100.56 -15.82
CA TRP A 27 178.77 -99.99 -15.95
C TRP A 27 177.71 -100.81 -15.20
N ARG A 28 177.73 -102.15 -15.32
CA ARG A 28 176.86 -103.03 -14.51
C ARG A 28 177.07 -102.82 -13.00
N ARG A 29 178.32 -102.65 -12.56
CA ARG A 29 178.65 -102.40 -11.15
C ARG A 29 178.18 -101.02 -10.69
N ALA A 30 178.32 -100.00 -11.53
CA ALA A 30 177.83 -98.65 -11.27
C ALA A 30 176.29 -98.63 -11.12
N VAL A 31 175.56 -99.25 -12.05
CA VAL A 31 174.09 -99.37 -12.00
C VAL A 31 173.62 -100.16 -10.78
N PHE A 32 174.31 -101.23 -10.41
CA PHE A 32 173.99 -101.97 -9.18
C PHE A 32 174.21 -101.12 -7.91
N LEU A 33 175.30 -100.36 -7.85
CA LEU A 33 175.60 -99.51 -6.70
C LEU A 33 174.67 -98.29 -6.61
N THR A 34 174.31 -97.65 -7.72
CA THR A 34 173.31 -96.56 -7.71
C THR A 34 171.93 -97.09 -7.35
N ARG A 35 171.49 -98.21 -7.91
CA ARG A 35 170.23 -98.87 -7.54
C ARG A 35 170.21 -99.22 -6.05
N LYS A 36 171.23 -99.91 -5.54
CA LYS A 36 171.32 -100.28 -4.12
C LYS A 36 171.39 -99.06 -3.20
N ARG A 37 171.99 -97.94 -3.64
CA ARG A 37 172.02 -96.67 -2.89
C ARG A 37 170.67 -95.97 -2.89
N ILE A 38 169.90 -96.03 -3.98
CA ILE A 38 168.54 -95.49 -4.07
C ILE A 38 167.58 -96.33 -3.20
N GLU A 39 167.65 -97.65 -3.31
CA GLU A 39 166.89 -98.61 -2.48
C GLU A 39 167.22 -98.51 -0.98
N SER A 40 168.38 -97.96 -0.59
CA SER A 40 168.73 -97.70 0.81
C SER A 40 168.53 -96.25 1.27
N ALA A 41 168.36 -95.31 0.34
CA ALA A 41 168.13 -93.88 0.64
C ALA A 41 166.64 -93.51 0.63
N ILE A 42 165.79 -94.29 -0.03
CA ILE A 42 164.34 -94.21 0.05
C ILE A 42 163.90 -95.19 1.16
N PRO A 43 163.34 -94.73 2.29
CA PRO A 43 163.04 -95.57 3.45
C PRO A 43 161.73 -96.38 3.30
N LEU A 44 161.31 -96.67 2.06
CA LEU A 44 160.04 -97.32 1.74
C LEU A 44 160.27 -98.43 0.72
N SER A 45 159.84 -99.64 1.06
CA SER A 45 159.78 -100.79 0.16
C SER A 45 158.79 -100.53 -0.99
N ALA A 46 158.98 -101.18 -2.14
CA ALA A 46 158.09 -101.02 -3.30
C ALA A 46 156.61 -101.35 -2.96
N ASN A 47 156.38 -102.27 -2.02
CA ASN A 47 155.03 -102.61 -1.54
C ASN A 47 154.44 -101.51 -0.64
N GLU A 48 155.27 -100.80 0.13
CA GLU A 48 154.83 -99.70 1.01
C GLU A 48 154.49 -98.46 0.17
N LEU A 49 155.25 -98.18 -0.89
CA LEU A 49 154.91 -97.13 -1.86
C LEU A 49 153.58 -97.41 -2.59
N GLN A 50 153.28 -98.68 -2.88
CA GLN A 50 151.98 -99.08 -3.43
C GLN A 50 150.86 -98.90 -2.38
N ALA A 51 151.09 -99.32 -1.13
CA ALA A 51 150.13 -99.14 -0.04
C ALA A 51 149.85 -97.65 0.26
N GLU A 52 150.86 -96.78 0.20
CA GLU A 52 150.68 -95.33 0.38
C GLU A 52 149.94 -94.69 -0.80
N LYS A 53 150.21 -95.14 -2.03
CA LYS A 53 149.45 -94.73 -3.22
C LYS A 53 147.98 -95.14 -3.15
N ASP A 54 147.70 -96.35 -2.68
CA ASP A 54 146.33 -96.85 -2.54
C ASP A 54 145.61 -96.26 -1.32
N LYS A 55 146.35 -95.94 -0.24
CA LYS A 55 145.86 -95.10 0.87
C LYS A 55 145.47 -93.70 0.37
N LEU A 56 146.32 -93.03 -0.42
CA LEU A 56 146.02 -91.70 -0.96
C LEU A 56 144.81 -91.72 -1.91
N ARG A 57 144.68 -92.78 -2.72
CA ARG A 57 143.48 -93.04 -3.53
C ARG A 57 142.24 -93.22 -2.68
N ALA A 58 142.32 -93.97 -1.58
CA ALA A 58 141.21 -94.17 -0.65
C ALA A 58 140.84 -92.87 0.08
N GLU A 59 141.81 -92.09 0.56
CA GLU A 59 141.58 -90.78 1.18
C GLU A 59 140.92 -89.79 0.20
N HIS A 60 141.37 -89.77 -1.06
CA HIS A 60 140.74 -88.96 -2.10
C HIS A 60 139.31 -89.43 -2.42
N ALA A 61 139.09 -90.74 -2.58
CA ALA A 61 137.75 -91.31 -2.81
C ALA A 61 136.79 -91.04 -1.63
N ILE A 62 137.26 -91.16 -0.38
CA ILE A 62 136.47 -90.88 0.82
C ILE A 62 136.17 -89.38 0.94
N SER A 63 137.13 -88.50 0.67
CA SER A 63 136.91 -87.05 0.72
C SER A 63 135.98 -86.57 -0.39
N GLN A 64 136.17 -87.03 -1.63
CA GLN A 64 135.22 -86.82 -2.73
C GLN A 64 133.82 -87.32 -2.34
N ARG A 65 133.69 -88.54 -1.82
CA ARG A 65 132.39 -89.09 -1.44
C ARG A 65 131.72 -88.32 -0.29
N LYS A 66 132.49 -87.81 0.67
CA LYS A 66 131.99 -86.92 1.73
C LYS A 66 131.45 -85.61 1.14
N VAL A 67 132.13 -85.01 0.16
CA VAL A 67 131.67 -83.79 -0.52
C VAL A 67 130.42 -84.08 -1.37
N GLU A 68 130.37 -85.18 -2.11
CA GLU A 68 129.18 -85.62 -2.85
C GLU A 68 127.96 -85.80 -1.94
N LEU A 69 128.13 -86.47 -0.79
CA LEU A 69 127.06 -86.68 0.19
C LEU A 69 126.63 -85.39 0.90
N ALA A 70 127.57 -84.48 1.18
CA ALA A 70 127.24 -83.15 1.71
C ALA A 70 126.45 -82.33 0.67
N LEU A 71 126.86 -82.38 -0.59
CA LEU A 71 126.18 -81.73 -1.70
C LEU A 71 124.79 -82.32 -1.95
N SER A 72 124.62 -83.64 -1.91
CA SER A 72 123.31 -84.27 -2.07
C SER A 72 122.37 -83.90 -0.92
N LYS A 73 122.84 -83.96 0.33
CA LYS A 73 122.07 -83.55 1.51
C LYS A 73 121.69 -82.07 1.48
N GLN A 74 122.56 -81.21 0.96
CA GLN A 74 122.25 -79.78 0.82
C GLN A 74 121.28 -79.51 -0.33
N ARG A 75 121.38 -80.23 -1.46
CA ARG A 75 120.40 -80.20 -2.56
C ARG A 75 119.02 -80.67 -2.10
N GLU A 76 118.95 -81.73 -1.31
CA GLU A 76 117.71 -82.24 -0.73
C GLU A 76 117.04 -81.19 0.18
N LYS A 77 117.82 -80.54 1.08
CA LYS A 77 117.33 -79.42 1.89
C LYS A 77 116.83 -78.25 1.04
N TYR A 78 117.56 -77.87 -0.01
CA TYR A 78 117.11 -76.79 -0.90
C TYR A 78 115.84 -77.17 -1.66
N ALA A 79 115.68 -78.42 -2.08
CA ALA A 79 114.44 -78.90 -2.71
C ALA A 79 113.24 -78.86 -1.73
N GLN A 80 113.45 -79.30 -0.48
CA GLN A 80 112.44 -79.19 0.58
C GLN A 80 112.06 -77.73 0.87
N GLN A 81 113.05 -76.84 0.98
CA GLN A 81 112.81 -75.40 1.18
C GLN A 81 112.11 -74.76 -0.02
N ALA A 82 112.48 -75.11 -1.25
CA ALA A 82 111.82 -74.63 -2.46
C ALA A 82 110.33 -75.04 -2.50
N GLY A 83 110.02 -76.29 -2.17
CA GLY A 83 108.62 -76.75 -2.07
C GLY A 83 107.80 -75.99 -1.02
N ILE A 84 108.37 -75.73 0.16
CA ILE A 84 107.72 -74.91 1.20
C ILE A 84 107.50 -73.47 0.72
N VAL A 85 108.50 -72.87 0.05
CA VAL A 85 108.37 -71.51 -0.52
C VAL A 85 107.32 -71.46 -1.62
N GLU A 86 107.19 -72.49 -2.44
CA GLU A 86 106.16 -72.60 -3.48
C GLU A 86 104.75 -72.74 -2.87
N GLU A 87 104.56 -73.63 -1.88
CA GLU A 87 103.30 -73.77 -1.14
C GLU A 87 102.86 -72.45 -0.49
N LYS A 88 103.79 -71.78 0.22
CA LYS A 88 103.53 -70.50 0.88
C LYS A 88 103.29 -69.37 -0.13
N SER A 89 103.95 -69.40 -1.29
CA SER A 89 103.67 -68.47 -2.40
C SER A 89 102.30 -68.71 -3.03
N GLY A 90 101.82 -69.96 -3.06
CA GLY A 90 100.45 -70.31 -3.42
C GLY A 90 99.43 -69.70 -2.45
N GLN A 91 99.60 -69.97 -1.15
CA GLN A 91 98.74 -69.42 -0.08
C GLN A 91 98.71 -67.88 -0.10
N ILE A 92 99.85 -67.21 -0.32
CA ILE A 92 99.91 -65.74 -0.45
C ILE A 92 99.12 -65.23 -1.67
N LYS A 93 99.14 -65.95 -2.80
CA LYS A 93 98.34 -65.59 -3.99
C LYS A 93 96.84 -65.77 -3.72
N GLU A 94 96.45 -66.86 -3.07
CA GLU A 94 95.07 -67.15 -2.70
C GLU A 94 94.52 -66.10 -1.73
N PHE A 95 95.22 -65.82 -0.63
CA PHE A 95 94.81 -64.76 0.30
C PHE A 95 94.77 -63.37 -0.34
N LYS A 96 95.66 -63.05 -1.28
CA LYS A 96 95.58 -61.79 -2.04
C LYS A 96 94.35 -61.73 -2.95
N ALA A 97 93.97 -62.83 -3.57
CA ALA A 97 92.73 -62.91 -4.36
C ALA A 97 91.49 -62.78 -3.46
N GLU A 98 91.49 -63.42 -2.29
CA GLU A 98 90.39 -63.33 -1.31
C GLU A 98 90.25 -61.90 -0.74
N ILE A 99 91.36 -61.24 -0.40
CA ILE A 99 91.38 -59.84 0.04
C ILE A 99 90.82 -58.94 -1.07
N SER A 100 91.31 -59.07 -2.31
CA SER A 100 90.81 -58.28 -3.45
C SER A 100 89.30 -58.48 -3.69
N GLN A 101 88.79 -59.70 -3.53
CA GLN A 101 87.34 -59.98 -3.61
C GLN A 101 86.54 -59.36 -2.44
N LYS A 102 87.11 -59.34 -1.23
CA LYS A 102 86.48 -58.70 -0.06
C LYS A 102 86.49 -57.18 -0.19
N ASP A 103 87.59 -56.59 -0.64
CA ASP A 103 87.70 -55.15 -0.89
C ASP A 103 86.72 -54.68 -1.97
N ALA A 104 86.55 -55.46 -3.05
CA ALA A 104 85.53 -55.18 -4.08
C ALA A 104 84.11 -55.22 -3.51
N LYS A 105 83.78 -56.22 -2.68
CA LYS A 105 82.47 -56.30 -2.00
C LYS A 105 82.27 -55.20 -0.96
N LEU A 106 83.32 -54.77 -0.27
CA LEU A 106 83.26 -53.65 0.67
C LEU A 106 83.02 -52.31 -0.05
N ALA A 107 83.60 -52.13 -1.25
CA ALA A 107 83.30 -50.98 -2.10
C ALA A 107 81.82 -51.00 -2.57
N GLU A 108 81.36 -52.12 -3.13
CA GLU A 108 79.97 -52.33 -3.58
C GLU A 108 78.95 -52.05 -2.46
N LEU A 109 79.16 -52.61 -1.25
CA LEU A 109 78.31 -52.34 -0.09
C LEU A 109 78.40 -50.89 0.41
N SER A 110 79.56 -50.23 0.26
CA SER A 110 79.72 -48.82 0.63
C SER A 110 78.95 -47.90 -0.32
N ASP A 111 78.98 -48.20 -1.62
CA ASP A 111 78.20 -47.49 -2.65
C ASP A 111 76.70 -47.74 -2.46
N GLU A 112 76.29 -48.97 -2.15
CA GLU A 112 74.90 -49.29 -1.80
C GLU A 112 74.44 -48.48 -0.57
N ILE A 113 75.22 -48.47 0.52
CA ILE A 113 74.92 -47.67 1.73
C ILE A 113 74.85 -46.17 1.41
N ALA A 114 75.72 -45.65 0.55
CA ALA A 114 75.68 -44.26 0.12
C ALA A 114 74.39 -43.95 -0.66
N SER A 115 74.00 -44.82 -1.59
CA SER A 115 72.76 -44.69 -2.37
C SER A 115 71.51 -44.77 -1.47
N LEU A 116 71.46 -45.71 -0.53
CA LEU A 116 70.35 -45.86 0.42
C LEU A 116 70.23 -44.65 1.35
N ARG A 117 71.35 -44.06 1.79
CA ARG A 117 71.35 -42.80 2.56
C ARG A 117 70.84 -41.62 1.75
N SER A 118 71.21 -41.52 0.46
CA SER A 118 70.69 -40.49 -0.44
C SER A 118 69.17 -40.64 -0.62
N ASN A 119 68.70 -41.84 -0.90
CA ASN A 119 67.28 -42.15 -1.05
C ASN A 119 66.50 -41.88 0.25
N LEU A 120 67.07 -42.20 1.41
CA LEU A 120 66.46 -41.93 2.72
C LEU A 120 66.31 -40.42 2.94
N ALA A 121 67.36 -39.63 2.68
CA ALA A 121 67.31 -38.17 2.80
C ALA A 121 66.32 -37.52 1.81
N GLU A 122 66.22 -38.03 0.58
CA GLU A 122 65.20 -37.60 -0.38
C GLU A 122 63.78 -37.89 0.14
N ARG A 123 63.55 -39.08 0.71
CA ARG A 123 62.25 -39.47 1.29
C ARG A 123 61.91 -38.71 2.56
N GLU A 124 62.90 -38.34 3.38
CA GLU A 124 62.70 -37.45 4.53
C GLU A 124 62.27 -36.06 4.07
N ASN A 125 62.86 -35.53 2.99
CA ASN A 125 62.44 -34.25 2.41
C ASN A 125 61.02 -34.34 1.81
N GLU A 126 60.70 -35.37 1.02
CA GLU A 126 59.34 -35.62 0.52
C GLU A 126 58.31 -35.71 1.67
N LEU A 127 58.66 -36.37 2.78
CA LEU A 127 57.80 -36.48 3.96
C LEU A 127 57.62 -35.13 4.64
N ASN A 128 58.69 -34.34 4.83
CA ASN A 128 58.62 -33.00 5.40
C ASN A 128 57.77 -32.04 4.54
N ASP A 129 57.94 -32.07 3.21
CA ASP A 129 57.17 -31.24 2.27
C ASP A 129 55.68 -31.64 2.25
N THR A 130 55.37 -32.94 2.23
CA THR A 130 53.98 -33.43 2.28
C THR A 130 53.35 -33.17 3.65
N GLN A 131 54.09 -33.27 4.75
CA GLN A 131 53.62 -32.91 6.08
C GLN A 131 53.37 -31.40 6.19
N PHE A 132 54.25 -30.56 5.64
CA PHE A 132 54.02 -29.11 5.57
C PHE A 132 52.75 -28.80 4.76
N GLY A 133 52.61 -29.38 3.56
CA GLY A 133 51.41 -29.26 2.72
C GLY A 133 50.12 -29.75 3.41
N LEU A 134 50.20 -30.80 4.23
CA LEU A 134 49.08 -31.27 5.04
C LEU A 134 48.72 -30.26 6.15
N THR A 135 49.71 -29.66 6.81
CA THR A 135 49.44 -28.64 7.84
C THR A 135 48.88 -27.35 7.27
N THR A 136 49.32 -26.91 6.08
CA THR A 136 48.76 -25.71 5.42
C THR A 136 47.34 -25.96 4.93
N THR A 137 47.08 -27.08 4.25
CA THR A 137 45.71 -27.43 3.81
C THR A 137 44.76 -27.66 4.98
N GLN A 138 45.22 -28.21 6.10
CA GLN A 138 44.43 -28.33 7.33
C GLN A 138 44.12 -26.95 7.95
N ALA A 139 45.07 -26.01 7.92
CA ALA A 139 44.85 -24.63 8.37
C ALA A 139 43.87 -23.88 7.47
N GLU A 140 43.98 -24.02 6.14
CA GLU A 140 43.03 -23.47 5.17
C GLU A 140 41.61 -24.06 5.35
N LEU A 141 41.51 -25.37 5.58
CA LEU A 141 40.23 -26.03 5.85
C LEU A 141 39.61 -25.52 7.17
N SER A 142 40.43 -25.32 8.21
CA SER A 142 39.97 -24.73 9.48
C SER A 142 39.50 -23.28 9.29
N ALA A 143 40.22 -22.47 8.52
CA ALA A 143 39.82 -21.10 8.18
C ALA A 143 38.49 -21.07 7.40
N ARG A 144 38.35 -21.90 6.36
CA ARG A 144 37.10 -22.04 5.59
C ARG A 144 35.94 -22.56 6.44
N SER A 145 36.19 -23.47 7.38
CA SER A 145 35.13 -23.96 8.27
C SER A 145 34.62 -22.85 9.21
N GLY A 146 35.52 -21.99 9.72
CA GLY A 146 35.15 -20.79 10.49
C GLY A 146 34.43 -19.74 9.64
N GLU A 147 34.83 -19.54 8.37
CA GLU A 147 34.12 -18.68 7.43
C GLU A 147 32.70 -19.18 7.17
N VAL A 148 32.52 -20.48 6.91
CA VAL A 148 31.20 -21.11 6.74
C VAL A 148 30.35 -20.97 8.00
N GLU A 149 30.91 -21.16 9.19
CA GLU A 149 30.16 -20.94 10.45
C GLU A 149 29.74 -19.47 10.62
N SER A 150 30.61 -18.53 10.26
CA SER A 150 30.30 -17.09 10.25
C SER A 150 29.19 -16.74 9.26
N LEU A 151 29.27 -17.26 8.02
CA LEU A 151 28.25 -17.12 6.99
C LEU A 151 26.90 -17.71 7.44
N LEU A 152 26.90 -18.89 8.07
CA LEU A 152 25.69 -19.50 8.64
C LEU A 152 25.10 -18.64 9.78
N ARG A 153 25.93 -18.07 10.66
CA ARG A 153 25.46 -17.14 11.70
C ARG A 153 24.83 -15.88 11.08
N MET A 154 25.47 -15.28 10.07
CA MET A 154 24.92 -14.12 9.36
C MET A 154 23.63 -14.45 8.59
N ASN A 155 23.54 -15.62 7.95
CA ASN A 155 22.33 -16.05 7.26
C ASN A 155 21.18 -16.29 8.26
N ASN A 156 21.44 -17.00 9.36
CA ASN A 156 20.46 -17.18 10.45
C ASN A 156 19.99 -15.84 11.05
N GLU A 157 20.85 -14.82 11.09
CA GLU A 157 20.44 -13.47 11.52
C GLU A 157 19.65 -12.72 10.44
N ALA A 158 20.02 -12.87 9.16
CA ALA A 158 19.26 -12.32 8.04
C ALA A 158 17.86 -12.94 7.96
N GLU A 159 17.72 -14.26 8.09
CA GLU A 159 16.43 -14.97 8.16
C GLU A 159 15.57 -14.47 9.32
N LYS A 160 16.15 -14.25 10.51
CA LYS A 160 15.44 -13.64 11.65
C LYS A 160 14.98 -12.22 11.35
N ARG A 161 15.81 -11.40 10.69
CA ARG A 161 15.45 -10.02 10.28
C ARG A 161 14.33 -10.03 9.23
N ILE A 162 14.37 -10.96 8.27
CA ILE A 162 13.30 -11.15 7.28
C ILE A 162 12.00 -11.52 7.99
N ALA A 163 12.00 -12.52 8.87
CA ALA A 163 10.80 -12.91 9.63
C ALA A 163 10.23 -11.77 10.51
N MET A 164 11.08 -10.90 11.09
CA MET A 164 10.63 -9.70 11.80
C MET A 164 10.01 -8.66 10.86
N LEU A 165 10.58 -8.47 9.66
CA LEU A 165 10.04 -7.56 8.65
C LEU A 165 8.72 -8.08 8.07
N ASP A 166 8.58 -9.39 7.84
CA ASP A 166 7.34 -10.01 7.35
C ASP A 166 6.20 -9.87 8.36
N GLU A 167 6.45 -10.11 9.66
CA GLU A 167 5.45 -9.86 10.70
C GLU A 167 5.14 -8.36 10.82
N SER A 168 6.15 -7.47 10.73
CA SER A 168 5.90 -6.01 10.70
C SER A 168 5.06 -5.58 9.50
N ASN A 169 5.33 -6.10 8.30
CA ASN A 169 4.56 -5.83 7.08
C ASN A 169 3.12 -6.31 7.24
N LYS A 170 2.91 -7.52 7.78
CA LYS A 170 1.58 -8.06 8.07
C LYS A 170 0.82 -7.24 9.12
N GLN A 171 1.50 -6.71 10.14
CA GLN A 171 0.88 -5.76 11.09
C GLN A 171 0.51 -4.43 10.39
N MET A 172 1.33 -3.95 9.45
CA MET A 172 1.03 -2.78 8.62
C MET A 172 -0.15 -3.03 7.67
N GLU A 173 -0.23 -4.17 6.99
CA GLU A 173 -1.37 -4.58 6.16
C GLU A 173 -2.66 -4.68 6.97
N LEU A 174 -2.61 -5.28 8.17
CA LEU A 174 -3.75 -5.33 9.08
C LEU A 174 -4.17 -3.92 9.55
N HIS A 175 -3.22 -3.00 9.73
CA HIS A 175 -3.51 -1.61 10.06
C HIS A 175 -4.10 -0.85 8.87
N GLU A 176 -3.59 -1.04 7.66
CA GLU A 176 -4.10 -0.46 6.42
C GLU A 176 -5.51 -0.97 6.09
N ALA A 177 -5.78 -2.27 6.31
CA ALA A 177 -7.11 -2.85 6.20
C ALA A 177 -8.10 -2.23 7.19
N LYS A 178 -7.68 -2.04 8.47
CA LYS A 178 -8.48 -1.33 9.49
C LYS A 178 -8.75 0.13 9.09
N LEU A 179 -7.72 0.86 8.65
CA LEU A 179 -7.89 2.24 8.16
C LEU A 179 -8.85 2.30 6.98
N THR A 180 -8.70 1.41 6.00
CA THR A 180 -9.58 1.31 4.83
C THR A 180 -11.03 1.04 5.23
N ALA A 181 -11.27 0.12 6.17
CA ALA A 181 -12.60 -0.12 6.74
C ALA A 181 -13.17 1.14 7.43
N THR A 182 -12.40 1.81 8.30
CA THR A 182 -12.87 3.06 8.94
C THR A 182 -13.12 4.19 7.93
N ILE A 183 -12.37 4.24 6.83
CA ILE A 183 -12.59 5.21 5.75
C ILE A 183 -13.87 4.86 4.97
N ALA A 184 -14.22 3.58 4.82
CA ALA A 184 -15.50 3.15 4.28
C ALA A 184 -16.65 3.55 5.22
N ASP A 185 -16.58 3.20 6.50
CA ASP A 185 -17.59 3.60 7.51
C ASP A 185 -17.79 5.13 7.56
N LEU A 186 -16.71 5.91 7.48
CA LEU A 186 -16.74 7.39 7.44
C LEU A 186 -17.14 7.97 6.08
N ARG A 187 -17.18 7.17 5.01
CA ARG A 187 -17.80 7.54 3.73
C ARG A 187 -19.29 7.25 3.80
N ASP A 188 -19.70 6.10 4.32
CA ASP A 188 -21.09 5.67 4.40
C ASP A 188 -21.89 6.56 5.35
N LYS A 189 -21.38 6.82 6.57
CA LYS A 189 -21.95 7.83 7.48
C LYS A 189 -22.06 9.21 6.84
N ARG A 190 -21.08 9.61 6.01
CA ARG A 190 -21.11 10.89 5.29
C ARG A 190 -22.11 10.89 4.13
N GLN A 191 -22.47 9.74 3.57
CA GLN A 191 -23.56 9.65 2.59
C GLN A 191 -24.92 9.64 3.29
N GLU A 192 -25.02 8.99 4.45
CA GLU A 192 -26.20 9.02 5.34
C GLU A 192 -26.47 10.46 5.84
N ASP A 193 -25.47 11.15 6.39
CA ASP A 193 -25.53 12.57 6.76
C ASP A 193 -25.98 13.45 5.57
N LYS A 194 -25.45 13.19 4.36
CA LYS A 194 -25.85 13.91 3.15
C LYS A 194 -27.27 13.59 2.70
N ALA A 195 -27.75 12.36 2.92
CA ALA A 195 -29.12 11.97 2.65
C ALA A 195 -30.06 12.67 3.63
N LEU A 196 -29.76 12.64 4.93
CA LEU A 196 -30.50 13.32 5.98
C LEU A 196 -30.51 14.85 5.78
N VAL A 197 -29.39 15.46 5.38
CA VAL A 197 -29.33 16.89 5.01
C VAL A 197 -30.14 17.21 3.74
N ARG A 198 -30.27 16.26 2.80
CA ARG A 198 -31.16 16.43 1.64
C ARG A 198 -32.63 16.30 2.04
N GLU A 199 -32.97 15.32 2.86
CA GLU A 199 -34.31 15.05 3.37
C GLU A 199 -34.83 16.22 4.21
N THR A 200 -34.08 16.62 5.26
CA THR A 200 -34.39 17.82 6.06
C THR A 200 -34.51 19.07 5.19
N ARG A 201 -33.65 19.26 4.17
CA ARG A 201 -33.80 20.39 3.23
C ARG A 201 -35.02 20.29 2.32
N THR A 202 -35.48 19.10 1.96
CA THR A 202 -36.76 18.91 1.26
C THR A 202 -37.96 19.11 2.18
N GLU A 203 -37.89 18.65 3.43
CA GLU A 203 -38.88 18.97 4.45
C GLU A 203 -38.96 20.47 4.72
N ASP A 204 -37.84 21.15 4.88
CA ASP A 204 -37.80 22.60 5.15
C ASP A 204 -38.33 23.40 3.96
N ARG A 205 -38.12 22.92 2.73
CA ARG A 205 -38.78 23.48 1.54
C ARG A 205 -40.29 23.22 1.55
N ALA A 206 -40.74 22.03 1.94
CA ALA A 206 -42.16 21.72 2.05
C ALA A 206 -42.82 22.55 3.16
N LYS A 207 -42.21 22.65 4.35
CA LYS A 207 -42.60 23.51 5.47
C LYS A 207 -42.61 24.99 5.05
N ALA A 208 -41.63 25.45 4.27
CA ALA A 208 -41.60 26.82 3.74
C ALA A 208 -42.72 27.11 2.73
N GLU A 209 -43.04 26.17 1.83
CA GLU A 209 -44.19 26.30 0.91
C GLU A 209 -45.54 26.21 1.66
N LEU A 210 -45.65 25.36 2.69
CA LEU A 210 -46.80 25.33 3.59
C LEU A 210 -46.97 26.68 4.32
N LEU A 211 -45.91 27.20 4.95
CA LEU A 211 -45.92 28.52 5.60
C LEU A 211 -46.22 29.66 4.62
N LYS A 212 -45.80 29.55 3.36
CA LYS A 212 -46.11 30.51 2.29
C LYS A 212 -47.59 30.44 1.88
N ASN A 213 -48.16 29.23 1.82
CA ASN A 213 -49.59 29.01 1.57
C ASN A 213 -50.46 29.41 2.76
N GLU A 214 -49.99 29.23 3.99
CA GLU A 214 -50.64 29.77 5.20
C GLU A 214 -50.54 31.29 5.24
N ARG A 215 -49.40 31.89 4.85
CA ARG A 215 -49.26 33.35 4.73
C ARG A 215 -50.11 33.94 3.61
N SER A 216 -50.31 33.24 2.48
CA SER A 216 -51.23 33.71 1.43
C SER A 216 -52.69 33.60 1.88
N ARG A 217 -53.08 32.48 2.51
CA ARG A 217 -54.40 32.33 3.16
C ARG A 217 -54.63 33.37 4.26
N ALA A 218 -53.62 33.67 5.07
CA ALA A 218 -53.68 34.71 6.09
C ALA A 218 -53.89 36.08 5.45
N LYS A 219 -53.15 36.44 4.39
CA LYS A 219 -53.37 37.68 3.62
C LYS A 219 -54.74 37.71 2.93
N GLU A 220 -55.28 36.59 2.49
CA GLU A 220 -56.63 36.52 1.94
C GLU A 220 -57.70 36.69 3.02
N LEU A 221 -57.49 36.11 4.20
CA LEU A 221 -58.34 36.30 5.38
C LEU A 221 -58.27 37.74 5.88
N GLU A 222 -57.09 38.34 5.93
CA GLU A 222 -56.84 39.74 6.23
C GLU A 222 -57.58 40.64 5.23
N ARG A 223 -57.43 40.43 3.92
CA ARG A 223 -58.24 41.11 2.88
C ARG A 223 -59.74 40.84 2.97
N LYS A 224 -60.18 39.71 3.50
CA LYS A 224 -61.61 39.43 3.78
C LYS A 224 -62.06 40.21 5.01
N TYR A 225 -61.21 40.30 6.04
CA TYR A 225 -61.44 41.04 7.27
C TYR A 225 -61.48 42.55 6.99
N GLU A 226 -60.51 43.11 6.26
CA GLU A 226 -60.53 44.49 5.75
C GLU A 226 -61.82 44.79 4.97
N ARG A 227 -62.26 43.88 4.09
CA ARG A 227 -63.54 44.04 3.35
C ARG A 227 -64.77 43.95 4.25
N LEU A 228 -64.72 43.19 5.35
CA LEU A 228 -65.79 43.13 6.34
C LEU A 228 -65.78 44.37 7.25
N VAL A 229 -64.60 44.86 7.64
CA VAL A 229 -64.41 46.11 8.38
C VAL A 229 -64.88 47.29 7.53
N ALA A 230 -64.51 47.36 6.25
CA ALA A 230 -65.00 48.39 5.32
C ALA A 230 -66.53 48.33 5.15
N LYS A 231 -67.11 47.12 5.05
CA LYS A 231 -68.57 46.93 5.05
C LYS A 231 -69.23 47.35 6.36
N ASN A 232 -68.59 47.08 7.51
CA ASN A 232 -69.08 47.55 8.80
C ASN A 232 -68.97 49.07 8.89
N SER A 233 -67.87 49.71 8.47
CA SER A 233 -67.79 51.18 8.44
C SER A 233 -68.78 51.80 7.44
N ASP A 234 -69.12 51.12 6.34
CA ASP A 234 -70.20 51.54 5.43
C ASP A 234 -71.59 51.38 6.06
N LEU A 235 -71.79 50.35 6.87
CA LEU A 235 -73.03 50.12 7.62
C LEU A 235 -73.16 51.09 8.81
N GLU A 236 -72.08 51.36 9.54
CA GLU A 236 -71.97 52.39 10.57
C GLU A 236 -72.15 53.78 9.97
N ALA A 237 -71.60 54.07 8.78
CA ALA A 237 -71.86 55.33 8.09
C ALA A 237 -73.32 55.44 7.59
N LYS A 238 -73.98 54.32 7.26
CA LYS A 238 -75.43 54.29 6.95
C LYS A 238 -76.28 54.43 8.23
N LEU A 239 -75.87 53.83 9.33
CA LEU A 239 -76.48 53.99 10.65
C LEU A 239 -76.33 55.43 11.14
N ALA A 240 -75.14 56.01 11.13
CA ALA A 240 -74.89 57.41 11.46
C ALA A 240 -75.64 58.38 10.54
N ARG A 241 -75.86 58.05 9.26
CA ARG A 241 -76.77 58.80 8.38
C ARG A 241 -78.23 58.67 8.83
N ARG A 242 -78.68 57.47 9.20
CA ARG A 242 -80.03 57.22 9.73
C ARG A 242 -80.27 57.84 11.11
N GLU A 243 -79.27 57.87 11.98
CA GLU A 243 -79.29 58.58 13.26
C GLU A 243 -79.37 60.08 13.03
N ARG A 244 -78.57 60.65 12.11
CA ARG A 244 -78.71 62.06 11.69
C ARG A 244 -80.06 62.37 11.04
N GLU A 245 -80.67 61.42 10.33
CA GLU A 245 -82.05 61.55 9.82
C GLU A 245 -83.08 61.51 10.98
N MET A 246 -82.90 60.63 11.97
CA MET A 246 -83.74 60.53 13.17
C MET A 246 -83.61 61.75 14.08
N ASP A 247 -82.41 62.29 14.25
CA ASP A 247 -82.17 63.50 15.04
C ASP A 247 -82.75 64.73 14.34
N ARG A 248 -82.62 64.85 13.01
CA ARG A 248 -83.35 65.87 12.23
C ARG A 248 -84.88 65.74 12.33
N LEU A 249 -85.41 64.52 12.45
CA LEU A 249 -86.83 64.29 12.67
C LEU A 249 -87.27 64.60 14.11
N ARG A 250 -86.37 64.44 15.09
CA ARG A 250 -86.59 64.90 16.48
C ARG A 250 -86.50 66.41 16.62
N GLU A 251 -85.58 67.05 15.89
CA GLU A 251 -85.40 68.50 15.81
C GLU A 251 -86.64 69.13 15.17
N LYS A 252 -87.09 68.63 14.02
CA LYS A 252 -88.38 69.03 13.42
C LYS A 252 -89.58 68.87 14.36
N LYS A 253 -89.66 67.76 15.11
CA LYS A 253 -90.72 67.58 16.13
C LYS A 253 -90.61 68.55 17.31
N LYS A 254 -89.41 69.07 17.59
CA LYS A 254 -89.17 70.06 18.63
C LYS A 254 -89.52 71.46 18.15
N ASP A 255 -89.25 71.76 16.88
CA ASP A 255 -89.64 73.01 16.22
C ASP A 255 -91.17 73.06 16.03
N GLU A 256 -91.81 71.99 15.54
CA GLU A 256 -93.28 71.84 15.48
C GLU A 256 -93.94 71.98 16.87
N ALA A 257 -93.27 71.52 17.94
CA ALA A 257 -93.73 71.70 19.31
C ALA A 257 -93.47 73.13 19.85
N ALA A 258 -92.49 73.85 19.34
CA ALA A 258 -92.27 75.26 19.67
C ALA A 258 -93.33 76.14 18.98
N ASP A 259 -93.61 75.89 17.70
CA ASP A 259 -94.66 76.58 16.94
C ASP A 259 -96.03 76.44 17.63
N VAL A 260 -96.40 75.24 18.09
CA VAL A 260 -97.68 75.01 18.82
C VAL A 260 -97.74 75.83 20.12
N ASN A 261 -96.66 75.90 20.91
CA ASN A 261 -96.63 76.72 22.13
C ASN A 261 -96.68 78.24 21.81
N GLU A 262 -96.10 78.69 20.69
CA GLU A 262 -96.21 80.10 20.26
C GLU A 262 -97.64 80.43 19.78
N PHE A 263 -98.33 79.49 19.12
CA PHE A 263 -99.73 79.67 18.74
C PHE A 263 -100.69 79.64 19.95
N GLU A 264 -100.44 78.83 20.98
CA GLU A 264 -101.21 78.85 22.22
C GLU A 264 -101.00 80.16 23.02
N ALA A 265 -99.77 80.69 23.07
CA ALA A 265 -99.49 81.98 23.68
C ALA A 265 -100.21 83.14 22.97
N ARG A 266 -100.19 83.17 21.63
CA ARG A 266 -100.90 84.18 20.84
C ARG A 266 -102.43 84.09 20.94
N LEU A 267 -102.98 82.91 21.26
CA LEU A 267 -104.40 82.77 21.53
C LEU A 267 -104.76 83.43 22.86
N ALA A 268 -103.98 83.18 23.91
CA ALA A 268 -104.18 83.74 25.25
C ALA A 268 -104.09 85.28 25.27
N ASP A 269 -103.15 85.88 24.53
CA ASP A 269 -103.06 87.34 24.41
C ASP A 269 -104.32 87.95 23.75
N SER A 270 -104.90 87.28 22.74
CA SER A 270 -106.12 87.75 22.07
C SER A 270 -107.41 87.58 22.91
N GLU A 271 -107.41 86.65 23.86
CA GLU A 271 -108.48 86.49 24.85
C GLU A 271 -108.36 87.53 25.98
N ALA A 272 -107.14 87.96 26.32
CA ALA A 272 -106.90 89.05 27.26
C ALA A 272 -107.37 90.41 26.72
N GLU A 273 -107.07 90.74 25.46
CA GLU A 273 -107.54 91.99 24.83
C GLU A 273 -109.08 92.05 24.72
N ARG A 274 -109.75 90.90 24.59
CA ARG A 274 -111.23 90.82 24.64
C ARG A 274 -111.80 91.07 26.04
N ALA A 275 -111.09 90.66 27.09
CA ALA A 275 -111.54 90.84 28.48
C ALA A 275 -111.38 92.28 28.99
N GLU A 276 -110.48 93.10 28.42
CA GLU A 276 -110.38 94.53 28.75
C GLU A 276 -111.51 95.35 28.11
N LEU A 277 -111.87 95.07 26.86
CA LEU A 277 -112.97 95.75 26.15
C LEU A 277 -114.36 95.47 26.76
N GLU A 278 -114.58 94.31 27.38
CA GLU A 278 -115.82 94.04 28.14
C GLU A 278 -115.90 94.83 29.46
N ARG A 279 -114.77 95.22 30.06
CA ARG A 279 -114.76 96.04 31.29
C ARG A 279 -115.14 97.49 31.04
N GLU A 280 -114.73 98.08 29.90
CA GLU A 280 -115.05 99.49 29.60
C GLU A 280 -116.54 99.73 29.28
N LEU A 281 -117.27 98.73 28.76
CA LEU A 281 -118.72 98.83 28.50
C LEU A 281 -119.60 98.65 29.74
N ALA A 282 -119.10 97.97 30.78
CA ALA A 282 -119.83 97.85 32.05
C ALA A 282 -119.98 99.20 32.77
N ASP A 283 -118.99 100.09 32.65
CA ASP A 283 -118.88 101.33 33.44
C ASP A 283 -119.82 102.45 32.95
N TYR A 284 -120.26 102.42 31.69
CA TYR A 284 -121.31 103.31 31.19
C TYR A 284 -122.73 102.86 31.59
N THR A 285 -122.95 101.55 31.70
CA THR A 285 -124.25 100.97 32.07
C THR A 285 -124.63 101.28 33.53
N LEU A 286 -123.64 101.42 34.41
CA LEU A 286 -123.82 101.72 35.84
C LEU A 286 -124.08 103.21 36.16
N ARG A 287 -123.89 104.13 35.19
CA ARG A 287 -124.08 105.58 35.41
C ARG A 287 -125.44 106.10 34.95
N PHE A 288 -126.04 105.54 33.90
CA PHE A 288 -127.39 105.98 33.47
C PHE A 288 -128.51 105.45 34.37
N ASN A 289 -128.31 104.29 35.01
CA ASN A 289 -129.27 103.71 35.96
C ASN A 289 -129.36 104.47 37.31
N ARG A 290 -128.71 105.64 37.43
CA ARG A 290 -128.84 106.56 38.56
C ARG A 290 -129.79 107.73 38.30
N LEU A 291 -130.33 107.86 37.08
CA LEU A 291 -131.32 108.88 36.70
C LEU A 291 -132.72 108.33 36.39
N SER A 292 -132.94 107.01 36.50
CA SER A 292 -134.23 106.38 36.20
C SER A 292 -134.89 105.73 37.43
N LYS A 293 -135.26 106.58 38.39
CA LYS A 293 -136.60 106.62 39.06
C LYS A 293 -136.56 107.36 40.41
N LEU A 294 -136.69 108.68 40.34
CA LEU A 294 -137.78 109.31 41.10
C LEU A 294 -139.08 108.94 40.34
N ALA A 295 -140.13 108.52 41.05
CA ALA A 295 -141.12 107.59 40.48
C ALA A 295 -142.21 108.22 39.55
N GLY A 296 -142.77 107.37 38.67
CA GLY A 296 -143.77 107.73 37.64
C GLY A 296 -143.13 108.12 36.30
N ASP A 297 -143.71 107.87 35.12
CA ASP A 297 -144.99 107.22 34.78
C ASP A 297 -144.83 106.32 33.52
N LYS A 298 -145.84 105.48 33.31
CA LYS A 298 -146.23 104.61 32.17
C LYS A 298 -145.38 104.40 30.89
N ASP A 299 -145.25 103.10 30.64
CA ASP A 299 -145.59 102.34 29.41
C ASP A 299 -144.64 102.26 28.18
N PRO A 300 -144.58 101.07 27.53
CA PRO A 300 -143.81 100.79 26.31
C PRO A 300 -144.64 101.01 25.03
N GLU A 301 -144.18 100.44 23.89
CA GLU A 301 -144.80 100.45 22.55
C GLU A 301 -144.55 101.69 21.67
N ALA A 302 -143.31 101.80 21.17
CA ALA A 302 -143.04 102.17 19.77
C ALA A 302 -141.76 101.43 19.35
N ALA A 303 -141.87 100.37 18.55
CA ALA A 303 -141.91 100.45 17.09
C ALA A 303 -140.62 101.08 16.55
N PHE A 304 -139.65 100.26 16.13
CA PHE A 304 -139.53 99.67 14.79
C PHE A 304 -139.02 100.66 13.73
N GLU A 305 -138.32 100.10 12.74
CA GLU A 305 -138.29 100.62 11.38
C GLU A 305 -137.93 102.10 11.16
N ALA A 306 -136.63 102.37 11.25
CA ALA A 306 -135.93 102.77 10.04
C ALA A 306 -134.65 101.92 9.95
N LEU A 307 -134.65 100.83 9.17
CA LEU A 307 -134.47 100.84 7.72
C LEU A 307 -133.39 101.84 7.30
N GLN A 308 -132.26 101.37 6.77
CA GLN A 308 -132.20 100.94 5.36
C GLN A 308 -132.87 101.92 4.40
N VAL A 309 -132.16 102.98 3.99
CA VAL A 309 -132.19 103.48 2.60
C VAL A 309 -130.84 104.15 2.34
N LYS A 310 -130.22 103.86 1.18
CA LYS A 310 -128.84 104.20 0.72
C LYS A 310 -127.73 103.22 1.17
N ALA A 311 -127.40 102.15 0.46
CA ALA A 311 -127.92 101.63 -0.82
C ALA A 311 -127.96 102.63 -2.01
N ALA A 312 -126.86 103.33 -2.27
CA ALA A 312 -126.57 104.02 -3.55
C ALA A 312 -125.13 104.57 -3.45
N GLN A 313 -124.11 103.90 -3.98
CA GLN A 313 -123.91 103.61 -5.41
C GLN A 313 -123.91 102.09 -5.63
N MET A 314 -124.96 101.39 -6.08
CA MET A 314 -125.72 101.54 -7.33
C MET A 314 -125.03 102.22 -8.52
N GLU A 315 -124.92 101.42 -9.58
CA GLU A 315 -125.13 101.80 -10.98
C GLU A 315 -124.27 102.93 -11.55
N LEU A 316 -123.05 102.53 -11.93
CA LEU A 316 -122.41 102.89 -13.20
C LEU A 316 -121.79 101.59 -13.73
N GLU A 317 -122.47 100.77 -14.54
CA GLU A 317 -122.73 101.00 -15.97
C GLU A 317 -121.50 101.52 -16.75
N LEU A 318 -120.59 100.61 -17.13
CA LEU A 318 -120.30 100.30 -18.54
C LEU A 318 -119.01 99.46 -18.72
N LYS A 319 -119.19 98.23 -19.22
CA LYS A 319 -118.21 97.37 -19.93
C LYS A 319 -116.99 96.86 -19.12
N SER A 320 -116.58 95.60 -19.22
CA SER A 320 -117.08 94.50 -20.09
C SER A 320 -116.69 93.12 -19.56
N ASN A 321 -117.61 92.16 -19.69
CA ASN A 321 -117.27 90.74 -19.74
C ASN A 321 -116.49 90.40 -21.03
N GLY A 322 -115.50 89.52 -20.92
CA GLY A 322 -114.66 89.03 -22.03
C GLY A 322 -113.54 90.00 -22.42
N LEU A 323 -112.29 89.58 -22.58
CA LEU A 323 -111.85 88.37 -23.29
C LEU A 323 -110.46 87.87 -22.84
N LYS A 324 -110.24 86.55 -22.99
CA LYS A 324 -108.96 85.78 -23.00
C LYS A 324 -108.29 85.57 -21.64
N SER A 325 -107.82 84.38 -21.24
CA SER A 325 -107.34 83.16 -21.92
C SER A 325 -105.88 83.20 -22.41
N SER A 326 -104.94 82.98 -21.48
CA SER A 326 -103.53 82.62 -21.68
C SER A 326 -102.91 82.20 -20.33
N ALA A 327 -102.05 81.19 -20.14
CA ALA A 327 -101.63 80.03 -20.95
C ALA A 327 -100.91 80.29 -22.30
N PRO A 328 -100.13 79.34 -22.86
CA PRO A 328 -99.76 78.00 -22.35
C PRO A 328 -98.23 77.79 -22.24
N GLN A 329 -97.84 76.55 -21.85
CA GLN A 329 -96.57 75.87 -22.20
C GLN A 329 -95.22 76.48 -21.75
N GLY A 330 -94.19 75.69 -21.48
CA GLY A 330 -94.04 74.23 -21.57
C GLY A 330 -92.76 73.80 -20.84
N GLN A 331 -92.57 72.55 -20.40
CA GLN A 331 -92.50 71.30 -21.18
C GLN A 331 -91.04 70.78 -21.11
N GLY A 332 -90.84 69.45 -21.00
CA GLY A 332 -89.51 68.83 -20.90
C GLY A 332 -89.29 68.17 -19.53
N LEU A 333 -89.99 67.08 -19.20
CA LEU A 333 -89.68 65.67 -19.55
C LEU A 333 -88.49 65.04 -18.79
N ASN A 334 -88.75 63.79 -18.38
CA ASN A 334 -87.84 62.67 -18.04
C ASN A 334 -87.47 62.54 -16.54
N THR A 335 -87.90 61.51 -15.79
CA THR A 335 -88.13 60.06 -16.07
C THR A 335 -86.85 59.36 -16.58
N LYS A 336 -86.38 58.20 -16.11
CA LYS A 336 -86.95 57.10 -15.30
C LYS A 336 -85.76 56.39 -14.54
N PRO A 337 -85.77 55.12 -14.06
CA PRO A 337 -84.92 54.70 -12.93
C PRO A 337 -83.86 53.62 -13.30
N GLN A 338 -83.27 52.99 -12.27
CA GLN A 338 -82.80 51.58 -12.10
C GLN A 338 -83.03 50.55 -13.26
N PRO A 339 -82.36 49.35 -13.28
CA PRO A 339 -81.42 48.73 -12.29
C PRO A 339 -80.26 47.87 -12.90
N ALA A 340 -79.64 47.04 -12.04
CA ALA A 340 -79.17 45.64 -12.28
C ALA A 340 -77.99 45.40 -13.26
N SER A 341 -76.92 44.67 -12.89
CA SER A 341 -76.83 43.32 -12.29
C SER A 341 -77.32 42.19 -13.21
N LYS A 342 -76.38 41.42 -13.75
CA LYS A 342 -76.31 39.96 -13.53
C LYS A 342 -74.98 39.39 -14.03
N GLY A 343 -74.24 38.77 -13.13
CA GLY A 343 -73.47 37.58 -13.46
C GLY A 343 -74.25 36.40 -12.89
N ASP A 344 -74.49 35.36 -13.68
CA ASP A 344 -75.23 34.16 -13.25
C ASP A 344 -74.73 32.86 -13.93
N ASP A 345 -73.56 32.91 -14.58
CA ASP A 345 -73.02 31.77 -15.36
C ASP A 345 -72.09 30.86 -14.53
N MET A 346 -71.34 31.41 -13.55
CA MET A 346 -70.38 30.62 -12.77
C MET A 346 -71.00 29.69 -11.70
N LEU A 347 -72.30 29.80 -11.43
CA LEU A 347 -73.01 28.95 -10.45
C LEU A 347 -73.64 27.68 -11.06
N ARG A 348 -73.76 27.58 -12.40
CA ARG A 348 -74.26 26.36 -13.05
C ARG A 348 -73.17 25.31 -13.28
N GLU A 349 -71.94 25.74 -13.50
CA GLU A 349 -70.81 24.84 -13.74
C GLU A 349 -70.34 24.15 -12.45
N GLN A 350 -70.26 24.88 -11.34
CA GLN A 350 -69.86 24.30 -10.04
C GLN A 350 -70.92 23.36 -9.45
N LEU A 351 -72.21 23.60 -9.71
CA LEU A 351 -73.29 22.71 -9.22
C LEU A 351 -73.34 21.38 -9.98
N SER A 352 -73.00 21.39 -11.28
CA SER A 352 -72.98 20.17 -12.10
C SER A 352 -71.74 19.30 -11.85
N GLN A 353 -70.60 19.91 -11.51
CA GLN A 353 -69.39 19.18 -11.16
C GLN A 353 -69.51 18.46 -9.80
N LEU A 354 -70.09 19.13 -8.78
CA LEU A 354 -70.34 18.53 -7.46
C LEU A 354 -71.37 17.39 -7.51
N ALA A 355 -72.40 17.51 -8.37
CA ALA A 355 -73.40 16.46 -8.55
C ALA A 355 -72.83 15.17 -9.16
N ALA A 356 -71.85 15.28 -10.07
CA ALA A 356 -71.20 14.11 -10.68
C ALA A 356 -70.31 13.35 -9.69
N GLU A 357 -69.60 14.07 -8.82
CA GLU A 357 -68.68 13.49 -7.83
C GLU A 357 -69.43 12.73 -6.73
N VAL A 358 -70.56 13.26 -6.26
CA VAL A 358 -71.44 12.58 -5.28
C VAL A 358 -72.03 11.29 -5.86
N VAL A 359 -72.49 11.30 -7.12
CA VAL A 359 -73.02 10.10 -7.80
C VAL A 359 -71.92 9.05 -8.06
N HIS A 360 -70.67 9.48 -8.29
CA HIS A 360 -69.54 8.56 -8.42
C HIS A 360 -69.19 7.89 -7.08
N MET A 361 -69.17 8.65 -5.98
CA MET A 361 -68.91 8.13 -4.64
C MET A 361 -70.00 7.15 -4.17
N THR A 362 -71.29 7.43 -4.40
CA THR A 362 -72.36 6.47 -4.07
C THR A 362 -72.28 5.20 -4.91
N ALA A 363 -71.94 5.29 -6.20
CA ALA A 363 -71.76 4.13 -7.06
C ALA A 363 -70.54 3.24 -6.66
N ILE A 364 -69.52 3.79 -6.01
CA ILE A 364 -68.41 3.01 -5.42
C ILE A 364 -68.86 2.33 -4.11
N VAL A 365 -69.59 3.04 -3.26
CA VAL A 365 -70.03 2.54 -1.94
C VAL A 365 -71.13 1.47 -2.03
N GLU A 366 -72.03 1.54 -3.02
CA GLU A 366 -73.10 0.56 -3.22
C GLU A 366 -72.64 -0.75 -3.90
N GLY A 367 -71.43 -0.79 -4.48
CA GLY A 367 -70.88 -1.98 -5.10
C GLY A 367 -71.54 -2.40 -6.44
N LYS A 368 -71.28 -3.66 -6.85
CA LYS A 368 -71.56 -4.13 -8.22
C LYS A 368 -73.05 -4.17 -8.59
N ASP A 369 -73.95 -4.29 -7.62
CA ASP A 369 -75.39 -4.48 -7.84
C ASP A 369 -76.22 -3.18 -7.77
N SER A 370 -75.57 -2.01 -7.73
CA SER A 370 -76.27 -0.72 -7.74
C SER A 370 -77.10 -0.50 -9.01
N ARG A 371 -78.36 -0.07 -8.80
CA ARG A 371 -79.34 0.29 -9.85
C ARG A 371 -78.87 1.44 -10.75
N ILE A 372 -77.86 2.20 -10.31
CA ILE A 372 -77.23 3.31 -11.06
C ILE A 372 -76.38 2.78 -12.22
N ASN A 373 -75.67 1.65 -12.03
CA ASN A 373 -74.87 1.04 -13.11
C ASN A 373 -75.77 0.55 -14.26
N GLN A 374 -76.96 0.02 -13.95
CA GLN A 374 -77.93 -0.45 -14.95
C GLN A 374 -78.48 0.66 -15.85
N LEU A 375 -78.57 1.91 -15.35
CA LEU A 375 -79.03 3.07 -16.11
C LEU A 375 -77.90 3.69 -16.98
N LEU A 376 -76.64 3.60 -16.55
CA LEU A 376 -75.47 4.12 -17.27
C LEU A 376 -75.11 3.31 -18.53
N ASP A 377 -75.50 2.04 -18.59
CA ASP A 377 -75.29 1.17 -19.75
C ASP A 377 -76.41 1.26 -20.81
N THR A 378 -77.54 1.93 -20.50
CA THR A 378 -78.69 2.04 -21.41
C THR A 378 -78.72 3.28 -22.32
N GLU A 379 -77.83 4.25 -22.14
CA GLU A 379 -77.80 5.48 -22.97
C GLU A 379 -76.71 5.48 -24.05
N THR A 380 -77.14 5.71 -25.29
CA THR A 380 -76.29 5.89 -26.48
C THR A 380 -75.94 7.37 -26.70
N PRO A 381 -74.75 7.67 -27.27
CA PRO A 381 -74.25 9.05 -27.32
C PRO A 381 -75.02 9.90 -28.33
N SER A 382 -75.57 11.02 -27.85
CA SER A 382 -76.18 12.06 -28.70
C SER A 382 -75.18 13.19 -28.89
N GLY A 383 -74.59 13.27 -30.09
CA GLY A 383 -73.61 14.31 -30.41
C GLY A 383 -74.27 15.65 -30.73
N ASN A 384 -73.78 16.71 -30.10
CA ASN A 384 -73.62 18.06 -30.66
C ASN A 384 -72.60 18.82 -29.82
N ASP A 385 -71.83 19.70 -30.45
CA ASP A 385 -70.69 20.38 -29.83
C ASP A 385 -71.04 21.27 -28.62
N ASP A 386 -70.02 21.48 -27.79
CA ASP A 386 -69.89 22.47 -26.71
C ASP A 386 -70.55 22.23 -25.34
N VAL A 387 -71.23 21.10 -25.08
CA VAL A 387 -71.59 20.69 -23.69
C VAL A 387 -71.37 19.20 -23.44
N ILE A 388 -70.28 18.86 -22.73
CA ILE A 388 -69.94 17.47 -22.37
C ILE A 388 -70.99 16.91 -21.39
N SER A 389 -71.70 15.84 -21.78
CA SER A 389 -72.72 15.19 -20.95
C SER A 389 -72.16 14.65 -19.62
N LEU A 390 -73.01 14.63 -18.59
CA LEU A 390 -72.64 14.14 -17.26
C LEU A 390 -72.28 12.63 -17.29
N ALA A 391 -72.98 11.85 -18.12
CA ALA A 391 -72.73 10.42 -18.30
C ALA A 391 -71.36 10.15 -18.94
N ASP A 392 -70.92 10.98 -19.89
CA ASP A 392 -69.61 10.85 -20.53
C ASP A 392 -68.47 11.22 -19.57
N ARG A 393 -68.67 12.24 -18.72
CA ARG A 393 -67.72 12.58 -17.64
C ARG A 393 -67.57 11.45 -16.62
N ILE A 394 -68.65 10.77 -16.25
CA ILE A 394 -68.60 9.60 -15.35
C ILE A 394 -67.89 8.41 -16.02
N LYS A 395 -68.16 8.13 -17.31
CA LYS A 395 -67.44 7.10 -18.08
C LYS A 395 -65.94 7.41 -18.21
N ALA A 396 -65.56 8.67 -18.38
CA ALA A 396 -64.15 9.09 -18.42
C ALA A 396 -63.41 8.86 -17.08
N LEU A 397 -64.02 9.25 -15.95
CA LEU A 397 -63.44 9.02 -14.61
C LEU A 397 -63.27 7.52 -14.30
N LYS A 398 -64.28 6.69 -14.61
CA LYS A 398 -64.20 5.23 -14.45
C LYS A 398 -63.10 4.59 -15.30
N LYS A 399 -62.75 5.19 -16.44
CA LYS A 399 -61.64 4.75 -17.32
C LYS A 399 -60.27 5.19 -16.80
N GLY A 400 -60.18 6.34 -16.13
CA GLY A 400 -58.95 6.81 -15.47
C GLY A 400 -58.59 5.99 -14.23
N ALA A 401 -59.57 5.69 -13.37
CA ALA A 401 -59.34 4.86 -12.17
C ALA A 401 -58.85 3.43 -12.51
N LYS A 402 -59.33 2.86 -13.62
CA LYS A 402 -58.94 1.54 -14.12
C LYS A 402 -57.58 1.48 -14.85
N ALA A 403 -56.85 2.59 -14.89
CA ALA A 403 -55.50 2.70 -15.46
C ALA A 403 -54.44 3.06 -14.40
N ALA A 404 -54.84 3.07 -13.12
CA ALA A 404 -53.97 3.28 -11.96
C ALA A 404 -53.94 2.08 -10.98
N GLU A 405 -54.57 0.97 -11.40
CA GLU A 405 -54.39 -0.42 -10.92
C GLU A 405 -53.77 -1.24 -12.06
#